data_AF-A0A7W9HIE1-F1
#
_entry.id   AF-A0A7W9HIE1-F1
#
_cell.length_a   1.000
_cell.length_b   1.000
_cell.length_c   1.000
_cell.angle_alpha   90.00
_cell.angle_beta   90.00
_cell.angle_gamma   90.00
#
_symmetry.space_group_name_H-M   'P 1'
#
loop_
_entity.id
_entity.type
_entity.pdbx_description
1 polymer ?
#
loop_
_entity_poly.entity_id
_entity_poly.type
_entity_poly.pdbx_seq_one_letter_code
_entity_poly.pdbx_strand_id
1 'polypeptide(L)'
;MDLVLPPASMTIIAVRAVQGLGGALLFPATLSPVNTLFAEGRPRNRALAVWGGAGAGGLTLGSLLGGVLTGAFGWASVFFVNVPLALAIGLAAFVLIPADRPRAVAIAVGTQVGERMTSRHGTRTSLITGFVMGGVGTVGLAFGVVADGMYWGLVPGLVVMGVGQGIAWTAMWIAAASGVAQEEQSIASGMASTTQQIGYAIGLAVFVAIAKRGHARAVR
;
A
#
# COMPACT_ATOMS: atom_id res chain seq x y z
N MET A 1 21.73 -30.53 -14.16
CA MET A 1 21.86 -29.20 -13.52
C MET A 1 20.57 -28.97 -12.75
N ASP A 2 20.44 -29.60 -11.58
CA ASP A 2 19.29 -29.46 -10.71
C ASP A 2 19.65 -28.45 -9.62
N LEU A 3 19.38 -27.18 -9.89
CA LEU A 3 19.56 -26.09 -8.93
C LEU A 3 18.33 -26.03 -8.00
N VAL A 4 17.99 -27.18 -7.42
CA VAL A 4 17.02 -27.25 -6.32
C VAL A 4 17.74 -26.74 -5.09
N LEU A 5 17.64 -25.43 -4.86
CA LEU A 5 18.06 -24.83 -3.59
C LEU A 5 17.40 -25.61 -2.45
N PRO A 6 18.13 -25.97 -1.38
CA PRO A 6 17.56 -26.76 -0.31
C PRO A 6 16.28 -26.10 0.24
N PRO A 7 15.25 -26.87 0.64
CA PRO A 7 13.92 -26.34 0.98
C PRO A 7 13.94 -25.23 2.05
N ALA A 8 14.98 -25.18 2.90
CA ALA A 8 15.22 -24.09 3.84
C ALA A 8 15.47 -22.72 3.17
N SER A 9 16.17 -22.68 2.04
CA SER A 9 16.51 -21.45 1.31
C SER A 9 15.31 -20.85 0.59
N MET A 10 14.49 -21.68 -0.07
CA MET A 10 13.25 -21.22 -0.71
C MET A 10 12.25 -20.66 0.31
N THR A 11 12.16 -21.28 1.48
CA THR A 11 11.30 -20.81 2.57
C THR A 11 11.69 -19.40 3.03
N ILE A 12 12.99 -19.15 3.23
CA ILE A 12 13.48 -17.83 3.66
C ILE A 12 13.22 -16.76 2.58
N ILE A 13 13.43 -17.09 1.31
CA ILE A 13 13.16 -16.18 0.19
C ILE A 13 11.67 -15.83 0.13
N ALA A 14 10.79 -16.83 0.23
CA ALA A 14 9.34 -16.61 0.25
C ALA A 14 8.91 -15.73 1.43
N VAL A 15 9.43 -15.99 2.63
CA VAL A 15 9.14 -15.17 3.83
C VAL A 15 9.65 -13.73 3.67
N ARG A 16 10.81 -13.53 3.05
CA ARG A 16 11.36 -12.19 2.77
C ARG A 16 10.58 -11.44 1.70
N ALA A 17 10.07 -12.13 0.68
CA ALA A 17 9.16 -11.54 -0.29
C ALA A 17 7.87 -11.07 0.40
N VAL A 18 7.30 -11.88 1.28
CA VAL A 18 6.11 -11.52 2.08
C VAL A 18 6.41 -10.33 3.01
N GLN A 19 7.55 -10.31 3.70
CA GLN A 19 7.96 -9.17 4.53
C GLN A 19 8.18 -7.89 3.72
N GLY A 20 8.83 -8.00 2.55
CA GLY A 20 9.04 -6.85 1.65
C GLY A 20 7.73 -6.26 1.16
N LEU A 21 6.78 -7.11 0.78
CA LEU A 21 5.42 -6.69 0.41
C LEU A 21 4.68 -6.03 1.58
N GLY A 22 4.74 -6.62 2.77
CA GLY A 22 4.16 -6.03 3.98
C GLY A 22 4.77 -4.66 4.31
N GLY A 23 6.10 -4.53 4.21
CA GLY A 23 6.82 -3.29 4.42
C GLY A 23 6.45 -2.19 3.42
N ALA A 24 6.30 -2.54 2.14
CA ALA A 24 5.91 -1.60 1.10
C ALA A 24 4.48 -1.03 1.31
N LEU A 25 3.58 -1.84 1.86
CA LEU A 25 2.18 -1.45 2.11
C LEU A 25 2.01 -0.61 3.39
N LEU A 26 2.88 -0.77 4.38
CA LEU A 26 2.79 -0.06 5.67
C LEU A 26 2.92 1.46 5.52
N PHE A 27 3.73 1.93 4.57
CA PHE A 27 3.97 3.36 4.38
C PHE A 27 2.71 4.12 3.94
N PRO A 28 2.03 3.77 2.82
CA PRO A 28 0.77 4.42 2.44
C PRO A 28 -0.36 4.14 3.44
N ALA A 29 -0.39 2.95 4.06
CA ALA A 29 -1.42 2.58 5.03
C ALA A 29 -1.36 3.40 6.32
N THR A 30 -0.17 3.79 6.77
CA THR A 30 0.01 4.62 7.98
C THR A 30 -0.10 6.12 7.68
N LEU A 31 0.24 6.55 6.46
CA LEU A 31 0.15 7.96 6.07
C LEU A 31 -1.29 8.41 5.78
N SER A 32 -2.14 7.51 5.26
CA SER A 32 -3.53 7.85 4.91
C SER A 32 -4.36 8.36 6.11
N PRO A 33 -4.40 7.66 7.27
CA PRO A 33 -5.14 8.14 8.45
C PRO A 33 -4.65 9.49 8.97
N VAL A 34 -3.34 9.77 8.85
CA VAL A 34 -2.79 11.08 9.24
C VAL A 34 -3.38 12.21 8.39
N ASN A 35 -3.63 11.95 7.12
CA ASN A 35 -4.20 12.94 6.21
C ASN A 35 -5.73 13.07 6.33
N THR A 36 -6.44 12.01 6.72
CA THR A 36 -7.90 12.00 6.80
C THR A 36 -8.46 12.33 8.19
N LEU A 37 -7.75 11.96 9.26
CA LEU A 37 -8.21 12.19 10.64
C LEU A 37 -7.81 13.57 11.19
N PHE A 38 -6.80 14.22 10.59
CA PHE A 38 -6.32 15.52 11.04
C PHE A 38 -6.59 16.62 10.01
N ALA A 39 -7.25 17.68 10.47
CA ALA A 39 -7.52 18.88 9.69
C ALA A 39 -6.23 19.57 9.20
N GLU A 40 -6.33 20.23 8.04
CA GLU A 40 -5.22 20.95 7.41
C GLU A 40 -4.67 22.07 8.31
N GLY A 41 -3.34 22.19 8.36
CA GLY A 41 -2.63 23.19 9.17
C GLY A 41 -1.82 22.60 10.32
N ARG A 42 -1.79 23.30 11.47
CA ARG A 42 -0.98 22.92 12.64
C ARG A 42 -1.24 21.49 13.15
N PRO A 43 -2.48 20.96 13.20
CA PRO A 43 -2.75 19.59 13.67
C PRO A 43 -2.11 18.52 12.78
N ARG A 44 -2.29 18.57 11.46
CA ARG A 44 -1.68 17.62 10.51
C ARG A 44 -0.15 17.70 10.53
N ASN A 45 0.42 18.89 10.60
CA ASN A 45 1.89 19.05 10.65
C ASN A 45 2.48 18.43 11.92
N ARG A 46 1.80 18.55 13.07
CA ARG A 46 2.19 17.86 14.30
C ARG A 46 2.06 16.35 14.18
N ALA A 47 0.97 15.85 13.60
CA ALA A 47 0.78 14.43 13.37
C ALA A 47 1.84 13.84 12.42
N LEU A 48 2.20 14.55 11.36
CA LEU A 48 3.29 14.19 10.45
C LEU A 48 4.67 14.23 11.15
N ALA A 49 4.91 15.21 12.02
CA ALA A 49 6.13 15.29 12.81
C ALA A 49 6.25 14.12 13.81
N VAL A 50 5.14 13.75 14.47
CA VAL A 50 5.08 12.58 15.36
C VAL A 50 5.26 11.29 14.56
N TRP A 51 4.60 11.15 13.40
CA TRP A 51 4.75 9.99 12.52
C TRP A 51 6.19 9.84 12.01
N GLY A 52 6.80 10.93 11.54
CA GLY A 52 8.21 10.93 11.10
C GLY A 52 9.20 10.67 12.25
N GLY A 53 8.95 11.27 13.42
CA GLY A 53 9.74 11.05 14.62
C GLY A 53 9.64 9.61 15.14
N ALA A 54 8.45 9.01 15.11
CA ALA A 54 8.24 7.61 15.45
C ALA A 54 8.95 6.67 14.45
N GLY A 55 8.95 6.99 13.16
CA GLY A 55 9.69 6.25 12.14
C GLY A 55 11.21 6.27 12.38
N ALA A 56 11.79 7.44 12.64
CA ALA A 56 13.22 7.58 12.95
C ALA A 56 13.59 6.90 14.28
N GLY A 57 12.78 7.11 15.33
CA GLY A 57 12.98 6.49 16.63
C GLY A 57 12.88 4.96 16.58
N GLY A 58 11.92 4.43 15.83
CA GLY A 58 11.76 3.00 15.62
C GLY A 58 12.93 2.36 14.88
N LEU A 59 13.50 3.07 13.88
CA LEU A 59 14.73 2.65 13.20
C LEU A 59 15.92 2.57 14.16
N THR A 60 16.14 3.62 14.96
CA THR A 60 17.25 3.67 15.92
C THR A 60 17.09 2.62 17.02
N LEU A 61 15.93 2.54 17.66
CA LEU A 61 15.63 1.54 18.70
C LEU A 61 15.69 0.12 18.14
N GLY A 62 15.11 -0.12 16.97
CA GLY A 62 15.13 -1.42 16.31
C GLY A 62 16.54 -1.88 15.94
N SER A 63 17.39 -0.96 15.48
CA SER A 63 18.80 -1.28 15.15
C SER A 63 19.62 -1.58 16.41
N LEU A 64 19.44 -0.79 17.48
CA LEU A 64 20.11 -1.00 18.76
C LEU A 64 19.68 -2.31 19.42
N LEU A 65 18.37 -2.52 19.55
CA LEU A 65 17.82 -3.75 20.14
C LEU A 65 18.17 -4.95 19.27
N GLY A 66 18.08 -4.86 17.95
CA GLY A 66 18.48 -5.93 17.03
C GLY A 66 19.95 -6.31 17.16
N GLY A 67 20.84 -5.33 17.34
CA GLY A 67 22.26 -5.56 17.60
C GLY A 67 22.51 -6.27 18.93
N VAL A 68 21.87 -5.81 20.02
CA VAL A 68 21.97 -6.45 21.35
C VAL A 68 21.41 -7.86 21.33
N LEU A 69 20.26 -8.07 20.70
CA LEU A 69 19.60 -9.37 20.61
C LEU A 69 20.44 -10.38 19.82
N THR A 70 20.99 -9.94 18.69
CA THR A 70 21.85 -10.77 17.84
C THR A 70 23.17 -11.10 18.55
N GLY A 71 23.73 -10.14 19.29
CA GLY A 71 24.96 -10.33 20.06
C GLY A 71 24.80 -11.27 21.25
N ALA A 72 23.66 -11.22 21.95
CA ALA A 72 23.42 -12.02 23.16
C ALA A 72 22.83 -13.42 22.86
N PHE A 73 21.97 -13.54 21.85
CA PHE A 73 21.17 -14.75 21.59
C PHE A 73 21.30 -15.29 20.16
N GLY A 74 22.20 -14.71 19.35
CA GLY A 74 22.40 -15.10 17.96
C GLY A 74 21.33 -14.53 17.01
N TRP A 75 21.59 -14.62 15.71
CA TRP A 75 20.80 -13.97 14.65
C TRP A 75 19.34 -14.42 14.57
N ALA A 76 19.04 -15.66 14.97
CA ALA A 76 17.68 -16.21 14.90
C ALA A 76 16.71 -15.53 15.89
N SER A 77 17.23 -14.95 16.98
CA SER A 77 16.43 -14.30 18.03
C SER A 77 15.58 -13.14 17.50
N VAL A 78 16.05 -12.44 16.46
CA VAL A 78 15.34 -11.30 15.85
C VAL A 78 14.01 -11.74 15.24
N PHE A 79 13.93 -12.95 14.71
CA PHE A 79 12.67 -13.50 14.18
C PHE A 79 11.66 -13.80 15.28
N PHE A 80 12.13 -14.35 16.41
CA PHE A 80 11.27 -14.68 17.54
C PHE A 80 10.70 -13.45 18.24
N VAL A 81 11.43 -12.33 18.28
CA VAL A 81 10.95 -11.08 18.88
C VAL A 81 10.00 -10.31 17.96
N ASN A 82 10.22 -10.36 16.65
CA ASN A 82 9.35 -9.69 15.69
C ASN A 82 7.92 -10.25 15.67
N VAL A 83 7.73 -11.55 15.89
CA VAL A 83 6.41 -12.20 15.88
C VAL A 83 5.47 -11.63 16.96
N PRO A 84 5.79 -11.65 18.27
CA PRO A 84 4.92 -11.11 19.31
C PRO A 84 4.76 -9.59 19.18
N LEU A 85 5.79 -8.87 18.74
CA LEU A 85 5.72 -7.43 18.52
C LEU A 85 4.74 -7.08 17.38
N ALA A 86 4.84 -7.78 16.25
CA ALA A 86 3.92 -7.60 15.13
C ALA A 86 2.48 -7.97 15.51
N LEU A 87 2.30 -9.02 16.33
CA LEU A 87 0.97 -9.42 16.83
C LEU A 87 0.37 -8.34 17.73
N ALA A 88 1.14 -7.79 18.67
CA ALA A 88 0.69 -6.73 19.57
C ALA A 88 0.32 -5.45 18.81
N ILE A 89 1.16 -5.03 17.85
CA ILE A 89 0.89 -3.87 16.99
C ILE A 89 -0.34 -4.11 16.12
N GLY A 90 -0.48 -5.31 15.54
CA GLY A 90 -1.64 -5.69 14.74
C GLY A 90 -2.94 -5.62 15.55
N LEU A 91 -2.95 -6.18 16.76
CA LEU A 91 -4.09 -6.12 17.67
C LEU A 91 -4.44 -4.68 18.07
N ALA A 92 -3.44 -3.87 18.41
CA ALA A 92 -3.64 -2.46 18.73
C ALA A 92 -4.24 -1.69 17.54
N ALA A 93 -3.78 -1.96 16.32
CA ALA A 93 -4.33 -1.35 15.11
C ALA A 93 -5.82 -1.69 14.90
N PHE A 94 -6.23 -2.93 15.17
CA PHE A 94 -7.64 -3.33 15.10
C PHE A 94 -8.55 -2.60 16.09
N VAL A 95 -8.02 -2.22 17.25
CA VAL A 95 -8.78 -1.53 18.31
C VAL A 95 -8.78 -0.02 18.09
N LEU A 96 -7.66 0.55 17.64
CA LEU A 96 -7.44 2.00 17.64
C LEU A 96 -7.77 2.68 16.30
N ILE A 97 -7.79 1.95 15.18
CA ILE A 97 -8.00 2.53 13.84
C ILE A 97 -9.44 2.26 13.38
N PRO A 98 -10.25 3.31 13.10
CA PRO A 98 -11.57 3.14 12.49
C PRO A 98 -11.43 2.45 11.13
N ALA A 99 -12.11 1.32 10.94
CA ALA A 99 -11.96 0.52 9.73
C ALA A 99 -12.79 1.08 8.56
N ASP A 100 -12.14 1.44 7.45
CA ASP A 100 -12.77 1.64 6.15
C ASP A 100 -13.09 0.28 5.48
N ARG A 101 -13.96 -0.48 6.15
CA ARG A 101 -14.36 -1.84 5.77
C ARG A 101 -14.85 -1.95 4.32
N PRO A 102 -15.67 -1.02 3.78
CA PRO A 102 -16.18 -1.14 2.41
C PRO A 102 -15.06 -1.13 1.37
N ARG A 103 -14.07 -0.25 1.52
CA ARG A 103 -12.94 -0.13 0.60
C ARG A 103 -12.00 -1.34 0.70
N ALA A 104 -11.71 -1.80 1.92
CA ALA A 104 -10.87 -2.97 2.15
C ALA A 104 -11.46 -4.24 1.52
N VAL A 105 -12.76 -4.48 1.73
CA VAL A 105 -13.48 -5.61 1.12
C VAL A 105 -13.49 -5.48 -0.40
N ALA A 106 -13.74 -4.28 -0.93
CA ALA A 106 -13.72 -4.04 -2.36
C ALA A 106 -12.35 -4.32 -3.01
N ILE A 107 -11.25 -3.93 -2.37
CA ILE A 107 -9.88 -4.25 -2.83
C ILE A 107 -9.66 -5.75 -2.82
N ALA A 108 -10.02 -6.45 -1.74
CA ALA A 108 -9.88 -7.90 -1.66
C ALA A 108 -10.65 -8.62 -2.77
N VAL A 109 -11.90 -8.21 -3.02
CA VAL A 109 -12.71 -8.74 -4.14
C VAL A 109 -12.05 -8.42 -5.48
N GLY A 110 -11.59 -7.18 -5.67
CA GLY A 110 -10.87 -6.73 -6.87
C GLY A 110 -9.63 -7.56 -7.15
N THR A 111 -8.84 -7.91 -6.13
CA THR A 111 -7.65 -8.76 -6.27
C THR A 111 -8.00 -10.13 -6.83
N GLN A 112 -9.03 -10.79 -6.29
CA GLN A 112 -9.48 -12.11 -6.75
C GLN A 112 -10.09 -12.06 -8.16
N VAL A 113 -10.83 -11.00 -8.47
CA VAL A 113 -11.39 -10.78 -9.81
C VAL A 113 -10.28 -10.49 -10.81
N GLY A 114 -9.28 -9.70 -10.42
CA GLY A 114 -8.14 -9.32 -11.26
C GLY A 114 -7.27 -10.50 -11.65
N GLU A 115 -7.02 -11.42 -10.73
CA GLU A 115 -6.33 -12.68 -11.02
C GLU A 115 -7.08 -13.52 -12.06
N ARG A 116 -8.40 -13.70 -11.88
CA ARG A 116 -9.26 -14.43 -12.81
C ARG A 116 -9.40 -13.74 -14.17
N MET A 117 -9.48 -12.41 -14.19
CA MET A 117 -9.52 -11.65 -15.44
C MET A 117 -8.20 -11.77 -16.20
N THR A 118 -7.07 -11.70 -15.51
CA THR A 118 -5.76 -11.75 -16.13
C THR A 118 -5.49 -13.13 -16.73
N SER A 119 -5.91 -14.20 -16.05
CA SER A 119 -5.81 -15.57 -16.59
C SER A 119 -6.76 -15.85 -17.76
N ARG A 120 -7.93 -15.21 -17.83
CA ARG A 120 -8.92 -15.45 -18.90
C ARG A 120 -8.82 -14.51 -20.10
N HIS A 121 -8.56 -13.23 -19.89
CA HIS A 121 -8.65 -12.17 -20.89
C HIS A 121 -7.34 -11.42 -21.10
N GLY A 122 -6.27 -11.84 -20.40
CA GLY A 122 -4.94 -11.26 -20.47
C GLY A 122 -4.76 -9.96 -19.67
N THR A 123 -3.49 -9.65 -19.41
CA THR A 123 -3.05 -8.54 -18.54
C THR A 123 -3.49 -7.16 -19.02
N ARG A 124 -3.50 -6.94 -20.34
CA ARG A 124 -3.90 -5.66 -20.94
C ARG A 124 -5.35 -5.31 -20.61
N THR A 125 -6.26 -6.27 -20.76
CA THR A 125 -7.69 -6.09 -20.50
C THR A 125 -7.92 -5.79 -19.01
N SER A 126 -7.26 -6.54 -18.12
CA SER A 126 -7.33 -6.30 -16.68
C SER A 126 -6.87 -4.90 -16.28
N LEU A 127 -5.74 -4.42 -16.83
CA LEU A 127 -5.22 -3.07 -16.54
C LEU A 127 -6.22 -2.00 -16.97
N ILE A 128 -6.73 -2.05 -18.20
CA ILE A 128 -7.70 -1.07 -18.71
C ILE A 128 -8.95 -1.04 -17.83
N THR A 129 -9.51 -2.21 -17.52
CA THR A 129 -10.71 -2.32 -16.67
C THR A 129 -10.46 -1.76 -15.26
N GLY A 130 -9.31 -2.06 -14.65
CA GLY A 130 -8.92 -1.52 -13.36
C GLY A 130 -8.78 0.01 -13.36
N PHE A 131 -8.12 0.59 -14.37
CA PHE A 131 -7.96 2.04 -14.51
C PHE A 131 -9.29 2.76 -14.75
N VAL A 132 -10.15 2.22 -15.62
CA VAL A 132 -11.49 2.79 -15.88
C VAL A 132 -12.32 2.79 -14.60
N MET A 133 -12.35 1.67 -13.86
CA MET A 133 -13.04 1.63 -12.57
C MET A 133 -12.42 2.58 -11.54
N GLY A 134 -11.09 2.73 -11.49
CA GLY A 134 -10.44 3.74 -10.65
C GLY A 134 -10.90 5.16 -10.97
N GLY A 135 -11.00 5.50 -12.26
CA GLY A 135 -11.52 6.79 -12.73
C GLY A 135 -12.99 7.02 -12.36
N VAL A 136 -13.86 6.03 -12.64
CA VAL A 136 -15.28 6.08 -12.29
C VAL A 136 -15.48 6.20 -10.78
N GLY A 137 -14.73 5.44 -9.99
CA GLY A 137 -14.76 5.52 -8.53
C GLY A 137 -14.35 6.91 -8.03
N THR A 138 -13.31 7.50 -8.62
CA THR A 138 -12.86 8.87 -8.30
C THR A 138 -13.93 9.92 -8.61
N VAL A 139 -14.59 9.81 -9.76
CA VAL A 139 -15.71 10.68 -10.14
C VAL A 139 -16.90 10.49 -9.19
N GLY A 140 -17.23 9.26 -8.84
CA GLY A 140 -18.30 8.94 -7.88
C GLY A 140 -18.04 9.54 -6.49
N LEU A 141 -16.78 9.51 -6.03
CA LEU A 141 -16.37 10.18 -4.80
C LEU A 141 -16.57 11.70 -4.88
N ALA A 142 -16.20 12.33 -5.99
CA ALA A 142 -16.40 13.76 -6.18
C ALA A 142 -17.89 14.15 -6.10
N PHE A 143 -18.78 13.35 -6.70
CA PHE A 143 -20.23 13.56 -6.59
C PHE A 143 -20.75 13.35 -5.15
N GLY A 144 -20.29 12.32 -4.45
CA GLY A 144 -20.68 12.06 -3.06
C GLY A 144 -20.25 13.17 -2.09
N VAL A 145 -19.11 13.82 -2.35
CA VAL A 145 -18.66 15.00 -1.61
C VAL A 145 -19.54 16.21 -1.88
N VAL A 146 -19.95 16.43 -3.14
CA VAL A 146 -20.76 17.60 -3.55
C VAL A 146 -22.22 17.51 -3.13
N ALA A 147 -22.80 16.30 -3.09
CA ALA A 147 -24.20 16.10 -2.73
C ALA A 147 -24.45 16.45 -1.25
N ASP A 148 -23.84 15.71 -0.33
CA ASP A 148 -24.13 15.86 1.11
C ASP A 148 -22.91 15.67 2.02
N GLY A 149 -21.76 15.21 1.48
CA GLY A 149 -20.55 14.89 2.26
C GLY A 149 -20.70 13.72 3.25
N MET A 150 -21.89 13.12 3.35
CA MET A 150 -22.17 12.00 4.22
C MET A 150 -21.39 10.76 3.77
N TYR A 151 -20.79 10.05 4.72
CA TYR A 151 -19.99 8.83 4.47
C TYR A 151 -20.68 7.86 3.51
N TRP A 152 -21.98 7.65 3.66
CA TRP A 152 -22.78 6.77 2.81
C TRP A 152 -22.86 7.21 1.35
N GLY A 153 -22.78 8.52 1.06
CA GLY A 153 -22.67 9.03 -0.31
C GLY A 153 -21.30 8.73 -0.96
N LEU A 154 -20.26 8.47 -0.15
CA LEU A 154 -18.92 8.13 -0.62
C LEU A 154 -18.74 6.62 -0.86
N VAL A 155 -19.50 5.78 -0.16
CA VAL A 155 -19.36 4.31 -0.20
C VAL A 155 -19.39 3.74 -1.62
N PRO A 156 -20.30 4.11 -2.53
CA PRO A 156 -20.31 3.59 -3.90
C PRO A 156 -19.01 3.89 -4.66
N GLY A 157 -18.51 5.12 -4.54
CA GLY A 157 -17.23 5.54 -5.12
C GLY A 157 -16.05 4.78 -4.53
N LEU A 158 -16.03 4.59 -3.19
CA LEU A 158 -15.00 3.81 -2.50
C LEU A 158 -14.98 2.34 -2.93
N VAL A 159 -16.15 1.74 -3.15
CA VAL A 159 -16.27 0.34 -3.58
C VAL A 159 -15.79 0.17 -5.02
N VAL A 160 -16.29 1.00 -5.95
CA VAL A 160 -15.86 0.93 -7.36
C VAL A 160 -14.35 1.20 -7.49
N MET A 161 -13.86 2.21 -6.77
CA MET A 161 -12.42 2.51 -6.74
C MET A 161 -11.63 1.36 -6.12
N GLY A 162 -12.10 0.76 -5.03
CA GLY A 162 -11.44 -0.37 -4.37
C GLY A 162 -11.32 -1.60 -5.27
N VAL A 163 -12.41 -1.97 -5.96
CA VAL A 163 -12.39 -3.08 -6.93
C VAL A 163 -11.43 -2.79 -8.08
N GLY A 164 -11.51 -1.58 -8.67
CA GLY A 164 -10.61 -1.17 -9.74
C GLY A 164 -9.14 -1.19 -9.31
N GLN A 165 -8.87 -0.73 -8.10
CA GLN A 165 -7.53 -0.74 -7.51
C GLN A 165 -7.01 -2.17 -7.31
N GLY A 166 -7.82 -3.10 -6.79
CA GLY A 166 -7.45 -4.51 -6.65
C GLY A 166 -7.13 -5.17 -7.99
N ILE A 167 -7.94 -4.93 -9.03
CA ILE A 167 -7.72 -5.49 -10.37
C ILE A 167 -6.43 -4.93 -11.00
N ALA A 168 -6.27 -3.60 -11.00
CA ALA A 168 -5.11 -2.95 -11.58
C ALA A 168 -3.82 -3.34 -10.85
N TRP A 169 -3.86 -3.42 -9.52
CA TRP A 169 -2.71 -3.79 -8.71
C TRP A 169 -2.24 -5.21 -9.01
N THR A 170 -3.15 -6.19 -9.02
CA THR A 170 -2.83 -7.58 -9.37
C THR A 170 -2.30 -7.70 -10.79
N ALA A 171 -2.97 -7.07 -11.77
CA ALA A 171 -2.56 -7.12 -13.16
C ALA A 171 -1.18 -6.47 -13.38
N MET A 172 -0.87 -5.37 -12.68
CA MET A 172 0.43 -4.70 -12.76
C MET A 172 1.56 -5.62 -12.31
N TRP A 173 1.38 -6.33 -11.19
CA TRP A 173 2.41 -7.23 -10.66
C TRP A 173 2.59 -8.48 -11.51
N ILE A 174 1.50 -8.99 -12.11
CA ILE A 174 1.60 -10.06 -13.11
C ILE A 174 2.34 -9.57 -14.37
N ALA A 175 2.06 -8.34 -14.83
CA ALA A 175 2.76 -7.73 -15.97
C ALA A 175 4.26 -7.57 -15.68
N ALA A 176 4.60 -7.04 -14.51
CA ALA A 176 5.99 -6.78 -14.11
C ALA A 176 6.82 -8.05 -13.97
N ALA A 177 6.18 -9.17 -13.62
CA ALA A 177 6.82 -10.48 -13.55
C ALA A 177 6.85 -11.23 -14.89
N SER A 178 5.94 -10.90 -15.83
CA SER A 178 5.83 -11.63 -17.08
C SER A 178 7.06 -11.43 -17.97
N GLY A 179 7.69 -12.53 -18.39
CA GLY A 179 8.89 -12.49 -19.24
C GLY A 179 10.21 -12.22 -18.52
N VAL A 180 10.22 -12.14 -17.18
CA VAL A 180 11.43 -11.95 -16.37
C VAL A 180 11.92 -13.31 -15.84
N ALA A 181 13.22 -13.58 -16.00
CA ALA A 181 13.84 -14.81 -15.48
C ALA A 181 13.72 -14.87 -13.94
N GLN A 182 13.61 -16.09 -13.38
CA GLN A 182 13.36 -16.26 -11.94
C GLN A 182 14.46 -15.64 -11.06
N GLU A 183 15.70 -15.62 -11.54
CA GLU A 183 16.85 -14.98 -10.88
C GLU A 183 16.80 -13.44 -10.89
N GLU A 184 16.06 -12.84 -11.82
CA GLU A 184 15.91 -11.39 -11.98
C GLU A 184 14.59 -10.85 -11.39
N GLN A 185 13.69 -11.73 -10.91
CA GLN A 185 12.38 -11.34 -10.40
C GLN A 185 12.44 -10.34 -9.23
N SER A 186 13.47 -10.43 -8.38
CA SER A 186 13.67 -9.47 -7.28
C SER A 186 14.06 -8.07 -7.79
N ILE A 187 14.86 -8.01 -8.85
CA ILE A 187 15.27 -6.77 -9.51
C ILE A 187 14.06 -6.14 -10.22
N ALA A 188 13.32 -6.93 -10.99
CA ALA A 188 12.11 -6.47 -11.65
C ALA A 188 11.05 -5.98 -10.64
N SER A 189 10.87 -6.68 -9.53
CA SER A 189 9.96 -6.28 -8.46
C SER A 189 10.38 -5.00 -7.74
N GLY A 190 11.68 -4.86 -7.47
CA GLY A 190 12.25 -3.63 -6.93
C GLY A 190 12.07 -2.44 -7.86
N MET A 191 12.35 -2.60 -9.15
CA MET A 191 12.15 -1.56 -10.17
C MET A 191 10.68 -1.19 -10.36
N ALA A 192 9.78 -2.17 -10.41
CA ALA A 192 8.35 -1.90 -10.51
C ALA A 192 7.85 -1.06 -9.32
N SER A 193 8.30 -1.37 -8.10
CA SER A 193 7.96 -0.62 -6.89
C SER A 193 8.49 0.81 -6.91
N THR A 194 9.72 1.04 -7.38
CA THR A 194 10.29 2.39 -7.45
C THR A 194 9.64 3.23 -8.54
N THR A 195 9.41 2.66 -9.74
CA THR A 195 8.66 3.32 -10.81
C THR A 195 7.25 3.69 -10.35
N GLN A 196 6.57 2.80 -9.61
CA GLN A 196 5.25 3.08 -9.05
C GLN A 196 5.28 4.25 -8.07
N GLN A 197 6.25 4.29 -7.15
CA GLN A 197 6.39 5.39 -6.17
C GLN A 197 6.68 6.73 -6.85
N ILE A 198 7.54 6.74 -7.87
CA ILE A 198 7.82 7.95 -8.68
C ILE A 198 6.54 8.41 -9.38
N GLY A 199 5.81 7.49 -10.01
CA GLY A 199 4.53 7.79 -10.66
C GLY A 199 3.50 8.37 -9.71
N TYR A 200 3.40 7.82 -8.49
CA TYR A 200 2.54 8.35 -7.44
C TYR A 200 2.92 9.78 -7.03
N ALA A 201 4.22 10.04 -6.83
CA ALA A 201 4.72 11.36 -6.46
C ALA A 201 4.41 12.42 -7.55
N ILE A 202 4.64 12.08 -8.82
CA ILE A 202 4.33 12.95 -9.96
C ILE A 202 2.82 13.19 -10.05
N GLY A 203 2.02 12.12 -9.98
CA GLY A 203 0.57 12.22 -10.05
C GLY A 203 -0.02 13.10 -8.96
N LEU A 204 0.45 12.93 -7.72
CA LEU A 204 0.05 13.76 -6.59
C LEU A 204 0.47 15.23 -6.78
N ALA A 205 1.69 15.48 -7.26
CA ALA A 205 2.18 16.84 -7.51
C ALA A 205 1.33 17.57 -8.57
N VAL A 206 1.01 16.89 -9.67
CA VAL A 206 0.15 17.44 -10.73
C VAL A 206 -1.26 17.70 -10.19
N PHE A 207 -1.83 16.76 -9.45
CA PHE A 207 -3.15 16.92 -8.84
C PHE A 207 -3.21 18.15 -7.93
N VAL A 208 -2.24 18.31 -7.03
CA VAL A 208 -2.14 19.47 -6.13
C VAL A 208 -1.98 20.78 -6.90
N ALA A 209 -1.17 20.79 -7.97
CA ALA A 209 -0.99 21.97 -8.81
C ALA A 209 -2.31 22.40 -9.49
N ILE A 210 -3.11 21.45 -9.96
CA ILE A 210 -4.43 21.70 -10.55
C ILE A 210 -5.41 22.19 -9.49
N ALA A 211 -5.48 21.52 -8.34
CA ALA A 211 -6.40 21.88 -7.24
C ALA A 211 -6.17 23.32 -6.74
N LYS A 212 -4.90 23.72 -6.56
CA LYS A 212 -4.55 25.09 -6.16
C LYS A 212 -5.00 26.15 -7.18
N ARG A 213 -4.92 25.86 -8.48
CA ARG A 213 -5.40 26.78 -9.54
C ARG A 213 -6.91 26.94 -9.53
N GLY A 214 -7.66 25.90 -9.18
CA GLY A 214 -9.11 25.97 -9.01
C GLY A 214 -9.51 26.84 -7.82
N HIS A 215 -8.83 26.68 -6.69
CA HIS A 215 -9.09 27.46 -5.47
C HIS A 215 -8.82 28.97 -5.67
N ALA A 216 -7.74 29.33 -6.37
CA ALA A 216 -7.39 30.73 -6.64
C ALA A 216 -8.39 31.45 -7.58
N ARG A 217 -9.16 30.71 -8.39
CA ARG A 217 -10.22 31.28 -9.23
C ARG A 217 -11.55 31.44 -8.50
N ALA A 218 -11.83 30.62 -7.49
CA ALA A 218 -13.07 30.67 -6.73
C ALA A 218 -13.11 31.77 -5.66
N VAL A 219 -11.96 32.36 -5.31
CA VAL A 219 -11.81 33.41 -4.28
C VAL A 219 -11.64 34.82 -4.91
N ARG A 220 -11.75 34.94 -6.23
CA ARG A 220 -11.87 36.23 -6.94
C ARG A 220 -13.32 36.47 -7.33
#